data_AF-A0A7S1BNS1-F1
#
_entry.id   AF-A0A7S1BNS1-F1
#
_cell.length_a   1.000
_cell.length_b   1.000
_cell.length_c   1.000
_cell.angle_alpha   90.00
_cell.angle_beta   90.00
_cell.angle_gamma   90.00
#
_symmetry.space_group_name_H-M   'P 1'
#
loop_
_entity.id
_entity.type
_entity.pdbx_description
1 polymer ?
#
loop_
_entity_poly.entity_id
_entity_poly.type
_entity_poly.pdbx_seq_one_letter_code
_entity_poly.pdbx_strand_id
1 'polypeptide(L)'
;RDRAKGFVLLATSVFCDAVVPNVQQRLMAPGGPPGLPRKASDPPPEEDARGTAPGLTASQLMVNANAVGFLGLFATMAVSGSFDEILRATSSDPKLVVYLSSVGMSLSLAVLAYTNLIRECGPVIAVGTATLRKVVTVLLSYAIFPKQIETVHIVGGLLVLAGIILSTYGRR
;
A
#
# COMPACT_ATOMS: atom_id res chain seq x y z
N ARG A 1 -6.76 0.22 -28.83
CA ARG A 1 -7.28 1.26 -27.90
C ARG A 1 -7.27 0.77 -26.45
N ASP A 2 -7.57 -0.50 -26.17
CA ASP A 2 -7.60 -1.01 -24.77
C ASP A 2 -6.22 -1.34 -24.18
N ARG A 3 -5.21 -1.65 -25.02
CA ARG A 3 -3.81 -1.79 -24.56
C ARG A 3 -3.25 -0.51 -23.95
N ALA A 4 -3.60 0.65 -24.51
CA ALA A 4 -3.18 1.95 -23.99
C ALA A 4 -3.84 2.26 -22.63
N LYS A 5 -5.13 1.94 -22.47
CA LYS A 5 -5.83 2.08 -21.18
C LYS A 5 -5.21 1.19 -20.11
N GLY A 6 -4.90 -0.06 -20.44
CA GLY A 6 -4.22 -0.98 -19.53
C GLY A 6 -2.85 -0.45 -19.09
N PHE A 7 -2.05 0.06 -20.03
CA PHE A 7 -0.76 0.67 -19.70
C PHE A 7 -0.89 1.90 -18.79
N VAL A 8 -1.85 2.79 -19.08
CA VAL A 8 -2.12 3.97 -18.25
C VAL A 8 -2.55 3.56 -16.83
N LEU A 9 -3.45 2.58 -16.69
CA LEU A 9 -3.88 2.09 -15.39
C LEU A 9 -2.71 1.48 -14.58
N LEU A 10 -1.81 0.74 -15.24
CA LEU A 10 -0.62 0.21 -14.59
C LEU A 10 0.34 1.31 -14.14
N ALA A 11 0.61 2.30 -15.01
CA ALA A 11 1.47 3.42 -14.67
C ALA A 11 0.92 4.23 -13.49
N THR A 12 -0.38 4.52 -13.50
CA THR A 12 -1.05 5.22 -12.39
C THR A 12 -1.01 4.40 -11.11
N SER A 13 -1.27 3.09 -11.17
CA SER A 13 -1.21 2.22 -9.99
C SER A 13 0.19 2.16 -9.37
N VAL A 14 1.24 2.02 -10.18
CA VAL A 14 2.63 2.01 -9.69
C VAL A 14 3.01 3.35 -9.08
N PHE A 15 2.58 4.46 -9.69
CA PHE A 15 2.79 5.79 -9.14
C PHE A 15 2.09 5.96 -7.77
N CYS A 16 0.82 5.56 -7.67
CA CYS A 16 0.09 5.60 -6.40
C CYS A 16 0.79 4.77 -5.32
N ASP A 17 1.27 3.57 -5.64
CA ASP A 17 1.98 2.71 -4.68
C ASP A 17 3.30 3.33 -4.17
N ALA A 18 3.96 4.17 -4.98
CA ALA A 18 5.16 4.90 -4.56
C ALA A 18 4.82 6.13 -3.71
N VAL A 19 3.72 6.83 -4.02
CA VAL A 19 3.32 8.06 -3.32
C VAL A 19 2.71 7.76 -1.96
N VAL A 20 1.90 6.70 -1.84
CA VAL A 20 1.15 6.39 -0.62
C VAL A 20 2.04 6.28 0.62
N PRO A 21 3.16 5.54 0.63
CA PRO A 21 4.02 5.43 1.82
C PRO A 21 4.64 6.77 2.22
N ASN A 22 4.98 7.62 1.23
CA ASN A 22 5.53 8.94 1.47
C ASN A 22 4.50 9.87 2.12
N VAL A 23 3.27 9.86 1.62
CA VAL A 23 2.16 10.63 2.20
C VAL A 23 1.81 10.10 3.59
N GLN A 24 1.77 8.78 3.77
CA GLN A 24 1.50 8.17 5.07
C GLN A 24 2.56 8.54 6.11
N GLN A 25 3.85 8.51 5.75
CA GLN A 25 4.91 8.95 6.66
C GLN A 25 4.79 10.45 6.98
N ARG A 26 4.43 11.31 6.01
CA ARG A 26 4.20 12.75 6.23
C ARG A 26 3.11 13.00 7.26
N LEU A 27 2.02 12.23 7.19
CA LEU A 27 0.88 12.37 8.10
C LEU A 27 1.17 11.83 9.50
N MET A 28 2.12 10.90 9.63
CA MET A 28 2.58 10.38 10.93
C MET A 28 3.67 11.23 11.59
N ALA A 29 4.38 12.07 10.84
CA ALA A 29 5.43 12.93 11.38
C ALA A 29 4.81 14.10 12.18
N PRO A 30 5.17 14.27 13.46
CA PRO A 30 4.75 15.45 14.22
C PRO A 30 5.51 16.69 13.71
N GLY A 31 4.79 17.62 13.07
CA GLY A 31 5.24 18.99 12.75
C GLY A 31 6.22 19.16 11.57
N GLY A 32 5.72 19.71 10.45
CA GLY A 32 6.51 20.48 9.47
C GLY A 32 7.12 19.72 8.27
N PRO A 33 7.39 20.42 7.13
CA PRO A 33 7.94 19.82 5.91
C PRO A 33 9.36 19.26 6.15
N PRO A 34 9.78 18.22 5.41
CA PRO A 34 11.09 17.61 5.61
C PRO A 34 12.17 18.44 4.94
N GLY A 35 13.32 18.59 5.60
CA GLY A 35 14.53 18.85 4.85
C GLY A 35 15.57 19.75 5.51
N LEU A 36 15.33 20.34 6.68
CA LEU A 36 16.43 21.00 7.38
C LEU A 36 16.99 20.12 8.50
N PRO A 37 18.24 19.62 8.38
CA PRO A 37 18.97 19.17 9.54
C PRO A 37 19.08 20.34 10.51
N ARG A 38 18.55 20.17 11.73
CA ARG A 38 18.68 21.16 12.80
C ARG A 38 20.17 21.36 13.07
N LYS A 39 20.67 22.59 12.89
CA LYS A 39 22.07 22.88 13.23
C LYS A 39 22.18 22.82 14.76
N ALA A 40 23.30 22.34 15.27
CA ALA A 40 23.56 22.30 16.71
C ALA A 40 23.57 23.70 17.38
N SER A 41 23.50 24.78 16.59
CA SER A 41 23.37 26.16 17.02
C SER A 41 21.92 26.65 17.10
N ASP A 42 20.93 25.83 16.75
CA ASP A 42 19.53 26.25 16.82
C ASP A 42 19.10 26.30 18.30
N PRO A 43 18.47 27.40 18.75
CA PRO A 43 18.02 27.51 20.13
C PRO A 43 17.08 26.34 20.48
N PRO A 44 17.05 25.90 21.77
CA PRO A 44 16.06 24.94 22.23
C PRO A 44 14.67 25.46 21.85
N PRO A 45 13.74 24.57 21.44
CA PRO A 45 12.45 25.02 20.97
C PRO A 45 11.79 25.82 22.10
N GLU A 46 11.59 27.13 21.85
CA GLU A 46 10.61 27.88 22.63
C GLU A 46 9.30 27.11 22.51
N GLU A 47 8.65 26.94 23.66
CA GLU A 47 7.36 26.28 23.81
C GLU A 47 6.30 27.11 23.09
N ASP A 48 6.30 27.02 21.77
CA ASP A 48 5.51 27.84 20.88
C ASP A 48 4.04 27.42 21.09
N ALA A 49 3.30 28.25 21.82
CA ALA A 49 1.89 28.09 22.16
C ALA A 49 0.95 28.23 20.93
N ARG A 50 1.41 27.79 19.76
CA ARG A 50 0.62 27.56 18.55
C ARG A 50 0.64 26.06 18.29
N GLY A 51 -0.46 25.41 18.69
CA GLY A 51 -0.66 23.97 18.68
C GLY A 51 -0.13 23.29 17.42
N THR A 52 1.08 22.71 17.53
CA THR A 52 1.57 21.76 16.56
C THR A 52 0.73 20.50 16.75
N ALA A 53 -0.23 20.27 15.86
CA ALA A 53 -1.08 19.08 15.93
C ALA A 53 -0.18 17.83 15.99
N PRO A 54 -0.35 16.95 16.99
CA PRO A 54 0.42 15.72 17.06
C PRO A 54 0.18 14.90 15.78
N GLY A 55 1.26 14.37 15.20
CA GLY A 55 1.18 13.50 14.03
C GLY A 55 0.23 12.32 14.28
N LEU A 56 -0.42 11.83 13.22
CA LEU A 56 -1.38 10.73 13.36
C LEU A 56 -0.67 9.46 13.79
N THR A 57 -1.26 8.75 14.76
CA THR A 57 -0.81 7.40 15.11
C THR A 57 -1.07 6.43 13.95
N ALA A 58 -0.30 5.34 13.86
CA ALA A 58 -0.46 4.34 12.82
C ALA A 58 -1.88 3.73 12.78
N SER A 59 -2.48 3.49 13.94
CA SER A 59 -3.85 2.99 14.06
C SER A 59 -4.89 4.00 13.55
N GLN A 60 -4.76 5.28 13.92
CA GLN A 60 -5.65 6.33 13.41
C GLN A 60 -5.51 6.51 11.89
N LEU A 61 -4.28 6.50 11.36
CA LEU A 61 -4.06 6.63 9.93
C LEU A 61 -4.64 5.44 9.16
N MET A 62 -4.47 4.21 9.67
CA MET A 62 -5.05 3.01 9.09
C MET A 62 -6.58 3.11 9.04
N VAL A 63 -7.23 3.45 10.17
CA VAL A 63 -8.70 3.54 10.24
C VAL A 63 -9.20 4.63 9.30
N ASN A 64 -8.56 5.79 9.25
CA ASN A 64 -8.95 6.89 8.38
C ASN A 64 -8.78 6.52 6.90
N ALA A 65 -7.66 5.91 6.52
CA ALA A 65 -7.41 5.49 5.13
C ALA A 65 -8.41 4.42 4.69
N ASN A 66 -8.67 3.44 5.54
CA ASN A 66 -9.66 2.38 5.25
C ASN A 66 -11.09 2.93 5.21
N ALA A 67 -11.44 3.92 6.04
CA ALA A 67 -12.74 4.58 6.00
C ALA A 67 -12.95 5.37 4.70
N VAL A 68 -11.95 6.11 4.24
CA VAL A 68 -12.01 6.80 2.93
C VAL A 68 -12.12 5.79 1.79
N GLY A 69 -11.35 4.69 1.84
CA GLY A 69 -11.45 3.60 0.86
C GLY A 69 -12.83 2.96 0.84
N PHE A 70 -13.42 2.70 2.01
CA PHE A 70 -14.77 2.18 2.15
C PHE A 70 -15.82 3.13 1.56
N LEU A 71 -15.76 4.43 1.88
CA LEU A 71 -16.68 5.42 1.33
C LEU A 71 -16.55 5.53 -0.20
N GLY A 72 -15.33 5.51 -0.72
CA GLY A 72 -15.08 5.52 -2.17
C GLY A 72 -15.66 4.29 -2.86
N LEU A 73 -15.38 3.09 -2.33
CA LEU A 73 -15.92 1.84 -2.85
C LEU A 73 -17.46 1.81 -2.77
N PHE A 74 -18.02 2.24 -1.65
CA PHE A 74 -19.47 2.33 -1.46
C PHE A 74 -20.12 3.29 -2.47
N ALA A 75 -19.53 4.47 -2.67
CA ALA A 75 -20.01 5.43 -3.67
C ALA A 75 -19.95 4.86 -5.09
N THR A 76 -18.86 4.17 -5.46
CA THR A 76 -18.76 3.52 -6.78
C THR A 76 -19.80 2.41 -6.97
N MET A 77 -20.10 1.65 -5.91
CA MET A 77 -21.14 0.62 -5.91
C MET A 77 -22.55 1.22 -6.01
N ALA A 78 -22.79 2.34 -5.33
CA ALA A 78 -24.06 3.06 -5.40
C ALA A 78 -24.31 3.61 -6.81
N VAL A 79 -23.29 4.18 -7.46
CA VAL A 79 -23.39 4.68 -8.84
C VAL A 79 -23.54 3.54 -9.86
N SER A 80 -22.87 2.40 -9.65
CA SER A 80 -22.90 1.26 -10.58
C SER A 80 -24.15 0.39 -10.43
N GLY A 81 -24.97 0.58 -9.39
CA GLY A 81 -26.16 -0.22 -9.11
C GLY A 81 -25.88 -1.67 -8.66
N SER A 82 -24.61 -2.06 -8.55
CA SER A 82 -24.16 -3.43 -8.27
C SER A 82 -24.37 -3.88 -6.82
N PHE A 83 -24.76 -2.94 -5.94
CA PHE A 83 -25.00 -3.23 -4.53
C PHE A 83 -26.12 -4.26 -4.35
N ASP A 84 -27.23 -4.10 -5.09
CA ASP A 84 -28.38 -5.01 -5.00
C ASP A 84 -28.02 -6.43 -5.48
N GLU A 85 -27.22 -6.51 -6.55
CA GLU A 85 -26.73 -7.76 -7.11
C GLU A 85 -25.85 -8.53 -6.11
N ILE A 86 -24.94 -7.83 -5.44
CA ILE A 86 -24.06 -8.43 -4.42
C ILE A 86 -24.86 -8.85 -3.19
N LEU A 87 -25.86 -8.07 -2.77
CA LEU A 87 -26.69 -8.40 -1.61
C LEU A 87 -27.51 -9.68 -1.86
N ARG A 88 -28.05 -9.84 -3.07
CA ARG A 88 -28.76 -11.06 -3.48
C ARG A 88 -27.82 -12.26 -3.61
N ALA A 89 -26.65 -12.08 -4.20
CA ALA A 89 -25.64 -13.13 -4.33
C ALA A 89 -25.17 -13.63 -2.95
N THR A 90 -24.97 -12.71 -2.01
CA THR A 90 -24.57 -13.00 -0.63
C THR A 90 -25.68 -13.72 0.15
N SER A 91 -26.94 -13.37 -0.10
CA SER A 91 -28.09 -14.04 0.53
C SER A 91 -28.34 -15.45 -0.04
N SER A 92 -27.84 -15.72 -1.25
CA SER A 92 -28.04 -17.02 -1.92
C SER A 92 -26.96 -18.05 -1.54
N ASP A 93 -25.75 -17.61 -1.18
CA ASP A 93 -24.67 -18.50 -0.74
C ASP A 93 -23.95 -17.96 0.52
N PRO A 94 -24.21 -18.53 1.71
CA PRO A 94 -23.56 -18.10 2.95
C PRO A 94 -22.05 -18.38 2.97
N LYS A 95 -21.52 -19.28 2.12
CA LYS A 95 -20.07 -19.53 2.03
C LYS A 95 -19.34 -18.32 1.47
N LEU A 96 -19.98 -17.55 0.59
CA LEU A 96 -19.44 -16.33 0.01
C LEU A 96 -19.14 -15.29 1.10
N VAL A 97 -20.03 -15.15 2.10
CA VAL A 97 -19.84 -14.29 3.27
C VAL A 97 -18.59 -14.69 4.05
N VAL A 98 -18.38 -15.99 4.25
CA VAL A 98 -17.23 -16.51 5.00
C VAL A 98 -15.92 -16.25 4.24
N TYR A 99 -15.89 -16.46 2.92
CA TYR A 99 -14.71 -16.12 2.11
C TYR A 99 -14.43 -14.61 2.08
N LEU A 100 -15.46 -13.78 1.89
CA LEU A 100 -15.29 -12.32 1.88
C LEU A 100 -14.83 -11.78 3.24
N SER A 101 -15.40 -12.28 4.34
CA SER A 101 -15.03 -11.85 5.69
C SER A 101 -13.61 -12.28 6.06
N SER A 102 -13.20 -13.51 5.74
CA SER A 102 -11.83 -13.99 5.97
C SER A 102 -10.78 -13.21 5.16
N VAL A 103 -11.07 -12.89 3.90
CA VAL A 103 -10.22 -12.03 3.07
C VAL A 103 -10.16 -10.61 3.64
N GLY A 104 -11.29 -10.06 4.08
CA GLY A 104 -11.37 -8.72 4.69
C GLY A 104 -10.57 -8.61 5.99
N MET A 105 -10.65 -9.61 6.86
CA MET A 105 -9.86 -9.67 8.10
C MET A 105 -8.35 -9.74 7.80
N SER A 106 -7.97 -10.61 6.85
CA SER A 106 -6.57 -10.76 6.43
C SER A 106 -6.02 -9.47 5.82
N LEU A 107 -6.82 -8.79 4.99
CA LEU A 107 -6.44 -7.52 4.38
C LEU A 107 -6.29 -6.42 5.43
N SER A 108 -7.19 -6.36 6.41
CA SER A 108 -7.13 -5.38 7.50
C SER A 108 -5.86 -5.55 8.34
N LEU A 109 -5.49 -6.80 8.67
CA LEU A 109 -4.24 -7.11 9.37
C LEU A 109 -3.02 -6.75 8.52
N ALA A 110 -3.05 -7.05 7.23
CA ALA A 110 -1.95 -6.70 6.31
C ALA A 110 -1.75 -5.18 6.21
N VAL A 111 -2.82 -4.39 6.14
CA VAL A 111 -2.73 -2.91 6.11
C VAL A 111 -2.20 -2.36 7.43
N LEU A 112 -2.64 -2.91 8.58
CA LEU A 112 -2.11 -2.53 9.88
C LEU A 112 -0.60 -2.78 9.97
N ALA A 113 -0.16 -3.99 9.61
CA ALA A 113 1.25 -4.36 9.59
C ALA A 113 2.06 -3.47 8.63
N TYR A 114 1.53 -3.18 7.45
CA TYR A 114 2.17 -2.32 6.46
C TYR A 114 2.30 -0.87 6.95
N THR A 115 1.27 -0.35 7.61
CA THR A 115 1.26 1.00 8.18
C THR A 115 2.27 1.12 9.33
N ASN A 116 2.38 0.09 10.18
CA ASN A 116 3.42 0.04 11.21
C ASN A 116 4.84 -0.07 10.62
N LEU A 117 5.02 -0.85 9.54
CA LEU A 117 6.30 -0.94 8.85
C LEU A 117 6.77 0.40 8.28
N ILE A 118 5.85 1.21 7.72
CA ILE A 118 6.16 2.58 7.25
C ILE A 118 6.61 3.45 8.43
N ARG A 119 5.95 3.33 9.58
CA ARG A 119 6.27 4.10 10.78
C ARG A 119 7.66 3.77 11.31
N GLU A 120 8.02 2.49 11.36
CA GLU A 120 9.27 2.02 11.98
C GLU A 120 10.47 2.06 11.01
N CYS A 121 10.28 1.64 9.77
CA CYS A 121 11.36 1.46 8.79
C CYS A 121 11.37 2.53 7.67
N GLY A 122 10.37 3.42 7.66
CA GLY A 122 10.23 4.45 6.64
C GLY A 122 9.64 3.95 5.31
N PRO A 123 9.32 4.88 4.40
CA PRO A 123 8.56 4.62 3.17
C PRO A 123 9.37 3.83 2.15
N VAL A 124 10.69 3.98 2.13
CA VAL A 124 11.57 3.27 1.18
C VAL A 124 11.52 1.76 1.42
N ILE A 125 11.65 1.33 2.68
CA ILE A 125 11.56 -0.09 3.06
C ILE A 125 10.14 -0.62 2.85
N ALA A 126 9.11 0.20 3.09
CA ALA A 126 7.74 -0.18 2.83
C ALA A 126 7.45 -0.41 1.33
N VAL A 127 7.97 0.44 0.43
CA VAL A 127 7.85 0.18 -1.02
C VAL A 127 8.63 -1.07 -1.41
N GLY A 128 9.85 -1.23 -0.88
CA GLY A 128 10.67 -2.43 -1.12
C GLY A 128 9.96 -3.73 -0.71
N THR A 129 9.42 -3.79 0.50
CA THR A 129 8.66 -4.96 0.99
C THR A 129 7.36 -5.19 0.20
N ALA A 130 6.67 -4.13 -0.24
CA ALA A 130 5.52 -4.26 -1.12
C ALA A 130 5.89 -4.86 -2.49
N THR A 131 7.03 -4.45 -3.07
CA THR A 131 7.53 -5.04 -4.32
C THR A 131 7.94 -6.50 -4.14
N LEU A 132 8.62 -6.84 -3.04
CA LEU A 132 8.98 -8.21 -2.70
C LEU A 132 7.73 -9.09 -2.58
N ARG A 133 6.69 -8.61 -1.88
CA ARG A 133 5.39 -9.29 -1.79
C ARG A 133 4.80 -9.57 -3.18
N LYS A 134 4.80 -8.58 -4.08
CA LYS A 134 4.31 -8.75 -5.46
C LYS A 134 5.11 -9.83 -6.20
N VAL A 135 6.43 -9.81 -6.11
CA VAL A 135 7.29 -10.83 -6.74
C VAL A 135 6.99 -12.23 -6.19
N VAL A 136 6.92 -12.38 -4.86
CA VAL A 136 6.59 -13.65 -4.22
C VAL A 136 5.21 -14.15 -4.66
N THR A 137 4.20 -13.29 -4.74
CA THR A 137 2.86 -13.70 -5.22
C THR A 137 2.87 -14.16 -6.68
N VAL A 138 3.69 -13.53 -7.54
CA VAL A 138 3.85 -13.95 -8.93
C VAL A 138 4.51 -15.32 -8.99
N LEU A 139 5.60 -15.55 -8.26
CA LEU A 139 6.28 -16.84 -8.19
C LEU A 139 5.34 -17.94 -7.65
N LEU A 140 4.58 -17.63 -6.60
CA LEU A 140 3.62 -18.57 -6.02
C LEU A 140 2.48 -18.90 -7.01
N SER A 141 2.03 -17.93 -7.80
CA SER A 141 1.05 -18.18 -8.86
C SER A 141 1.59 -19.13 -9.93
N TYR A 142 2.86 -19.03 -10.31
CA TYR A 142 3.50 -19.97 -11.23
C TYR A 142 3.70 -21.37 -10.62
N ALA A 143 3.95 -21.45 -9.31
CA ALA A 143 4.08 -22.72 -8.60
C ALA A 143 2.74 -23.44 -8.43
N ILE A 144 1.66 -22.71 -8.14
CA ILE A 144 0.31 -23.27 -7.92
C ILE A 144 -0.39 -23.57 -9.25
N PHE A 145 -0.22 -22.74 -10.27
CA PHE A 145 -0.75 -22.96 -11.61
C PHE A 145 0.43 -23.22 -12.57
N PRO A 146 0.78 -24.50 -12.82
CA PRO A 146 1.91 -24.84 -13.68
C PRO A 146 1.59 -24.47 -15.14
N LYS A 147 1.79 -23.20 -15.47
CA LYS A 147 1.75 -22.66 -16.81
C LYS A 147 3.16 -22.79 -17.39
N GLN A 148 3.29 -23.10 -18.68
CA GLN A 148 4.59 -23.35 -19.32
C GLN A 148 5.55 -22.17 -19.05
N ILE A 149 6.58 -22.41 -18.23
CA ILE A 149 7.55 -21.40 -17.83
C ILE A 149 8.56 -21.25 -18.97
N GLU A 150 8.42 -20.19 -19.75
CA GLU A 150 9.39 -19.82 -20.77
C GLU A 150 10.58 -19.08 -20.12
N THR A 151 11.81 -19.31 -20.63
CA THR A 151 13.08 -18.83 -20.06
C THR A 151 13.09 -17.31 -19.80
N VAL A 152 12.34 -16.54 -20.58
CA VAL A 152 12.18 -15.08 -20.46
C VAL A 152 11.55 -14.68 -19.12
N HIS A 153 10.64 -15.47 -18.54
CA HIS A 153 10.04 -15.19 -17.24
C HIS A 153 11.02 -15.36 -16.08
N ILE A 154 11.91 -16.36 -16.18
CA ILE A 154 12.94 -16.62 -15.17
C ILE A 154 13.97 -15.49 -15.19
N VAL A 155 14.48 -15.13 -16.36
CA VAL A 155 15.47 -14.05 -16.52
C VAL A 155 14.86 -12.70 -16.08
N GLY A 156 13.62 -12.41 -16.46
CA GLY A 156 12.92 -11.19 -16.03
C GLY A 156 12.72 -11.13 -14.52
N GLY A 157 12.33 -12.23 -13.88
CA GLY A 157 12.19 -12.30 -12.42
C GLY A 157 13.52 -12.07 -11.69
N LEU A 158 14.60 -12.67 -12.20
CA LEU A 158 15.94 -12.56 -11.63
C LEU A 158 16.51 -11.14 -11.77
N LEU A 159 16.24 -10.49 -12.91
CA LEU A 159 16.63 -9.09 -13.16
C LEU A 159 15.91 -8.12 -12.22
N VAL A 160 14.60 -8.33 -11.97
CA VAL A 160 13.82 -7.52 -11.03
C VAL A 160 14.34 -7.71 -9.60
N LEU A 161 14.64 -8.95 -9.21
CA LEU A 161 15.21 -9.25 -7.89
C LEU A 161 16.57 -8.56 -7.70
N ALA A 162 17.44 -8.64 -8.71
CA ALA A 162 18.74 -7.98 -8.71
C ALA A 162 18.59 -6.45 -8.61
N GLY A 163 17.63 -5.85 -9.32
CA GLY A 163 17.34 -4.42 -9.25
C GLY A 163 16.87 -3.97 -7.87
N ILE A 164 16.00 -4.74 -7.21
CA ILE A 164 15.55 -4.46 -5.83
C ILE A 164 16.72 -4.56 -4.86
N ILE A 165 17.52 -5.63 -4.94
CA ILE A 165 18.69 -5.85 -4.07
C ILE A 165 19.70 -4.72 -4.25
N LEU A 166 20.03 -4.36 -5.49
CA LEU A 166 20.96 -3.26 -5.80
C LEU A 166 20.44 -1.92 -5.28
N SER A 167 19.14 -1.65 -5.42
CA SER A 167 18.51 -0.45 -4.86
C SER A 167 18.56 -0.41 -3.34
N THR A 168 18.51 -1.56 -2.66
CA THR A 168 18.65 -1.62 -1.20
C THR A 168 20.09 -1.52 -0.73
N TYR A 169 21.05 -2.04 -1.51
CA TYR A 169 22.47 -2.07 -1.14
C TYR A 169 23.17 -0.74 -1.43
N GLY A 170 22.85 -0.06 -2.54
CA GLY A 170 23.42 1.24 -2.89
C GLY A 170 22.97 2.42 -2.03
N ARG A 171 22.16 2.17 -0.98
CA ARG A 171 21.69 3.17 0.00
C ARG A 171 22.18 2.92 1.43
N ARG A 172 22.93 1.85 1.68
CA ARG A 172 23.76 1.73 2.88
C ARG A 172 25.07 2.47 2.66
#